data_AF-A0A1H3PBY5-F1
#
_entry.id   AF-A0A1H3PBY5-F1
#
_cell.length_a   1.000
_cell.length_b   1.000
_cell.length_c   1.000
_cell.angle_alpha   90.00
_cell.angle_beta   90.00
_cell.angle_gamma   90.00
#
_symmetry.space_group_name_H-M   'P 1'
#
loop_
_entity.id
_entity.type
_entity.pdbx_description
1 polymer ?
#
loop_
_entity_poly.entity_id
_entity_poly.type
_entity_poly.pdbx_seq_one_letter_code
_entity_poly.pdbx_strand_id
1 'polypeptide(L)'
;MWKPAIRATGIEDTRHNGMHVLRHTYASVLLDAGESVKALSAYLGHADPGFTLRVYTHLLPSSEDRTRRAIDEAFADDPETGDGPATA
;
A
#
# COMPACT_ATOMS: atom_id res chain seq x y z
N MET A 1 23.14 -12.62 -14.30
CA MET A 1 23.30 -11.22 -13.88
C MET A 1 23.29 -11.03 -12.35
N TRP A 2 22.30 -11.56 -11.61
CA TRP A 2 22.22 -11.38 -10.15
C TRP A 2 23.28 -12.11 -9.31
N LYS A 3 23.57 -13.38 -9.59
CA LYS A 3 24.54 -14.17 -8.81
C LYS A 3 25.95 -13.54 -8.77
N PRO A 4 26.49 -13.01 -9.89
CA PRO A 4 27.72 -12.21 -9.83
C PRO A 4 27.63 -11.00 -8.91
N ALA A 5 26.50 -10.28 -8.90
CA ALA A 5 26.30 -9.12 -8.04
C ALA A 5 26.28 -9.51 -6.55
N ILE A 6 25.54 -10.55 -6.16
CA ILE A 6 25.53 -11.07 -4.78
C ILE A 6 26.93 -11.50 -4.34
N ARG A 7 27.65 -12.27 -5.18
CA ARG A 7 29.01 -12.71 -4.86
C ARG A 7 29.98 -11.54 -4.64
N ALA A 8 29.83 -10.45 -5.38
CA ALA A 8 30.65 -9.25 -5.23
C ALA A 8 30.43 -8.53 -3.88
N THR A 9 29.27 -8.71 -3.25
CA THR A 9 28.95 -8.10 -1.94
C THR A 9 29.43 -8.90 -0.73
N GLY A 10 29.92 -10.14 -0.93
CA GLY A 10 30.26 -11.04 0.17
C GLY A 10 29.04 -11.63 0.91
N ILE A 11 27.82 -11.34 0.46
CA ILE A 11 26.58 -11.89 1.00
C ILE A 11 26.38 -13.33 0.50
N GLU A 12 25.94 -14.23 1.38
CA GLU A 12 25.65 -15.62 1.01
C GLU A 12 24.50 -15.71 -0.01
N ASP A 13 24.70 -16.49 -1.08
CA ASP A 13 23.67 -16.77 -2.11
C ASP A 13 22.60 -17.74 -1.58
N THR A 14 21.78 -17.25 -0.66
CA THR A 14 20.64 -17.96 -0.10
C THR A 14 19.33 -17.43 -0.68
N ARG A 15 18.23 -18.18 -0.51
CA ARG A 15 16.89 -17.68 -0.86
C ARG A 15 16.55 -16.36 -0.18
N HIS A 16 17.02 -16.17 1.06
CA HIS A 16 16.83 -14.94 1.84
C HIS A 16 17.65 -13.75 1.33
N ASN A 17 18.62 -13.97 0.44
CA ASN A 17 19.41 -12.92 -0.22
C ASN A 17 19.22 -12.95 -1.75
N GLY A 18 18.24 -13.72 -2.23
CA GLY A 18 17.93 -13.86 -3.64
C GLY A 18 17.18 -12.65 -4.20
N MET A 19 16.91 -12.69 -5.50
CA MET A 19 16.13 -11.66 -6.22
C MET A 19 14.77 -11.35 -5.58
N HIS A 20 14.19 -12.31 -4.86
CA HIS A 20 12.91 -12.12 -4.18
C HIS A 20 12.95 -11.00 -3.13
N VAL A 21 14.10 -10.76 -2.50
CA VAL A 21 14.24 -9.71 -1.48
C VAL A 21 14.11 -8.33 -2.09
N LEU A 22 14.63 -8.12 -3.30
CA LEU A 22 14.42 -6.85 -4.01
C LEU A 22 12.95 -6.62 -4.34
N ARG A 23 12.24 -7.67 -4.78
CA ARG A 23 10.80 -7.60 -5.03
C ARG A 23 10.03 -7.25 -3.74
N HIS A 24 10.39 -7.88 -2.63
CA HIS A 24 9.81 -7.56 -1.32
C HIS A 24 10.12 -6.13 -0.87
N THR A 25 11.36 -5.67 -1.07
CA THR A 25 11.78 -4.30 -0.73
C THR A 25 10.98 -3.28 -1.52
N TYR A 26 10.86 -3.47 -2.83
CA TYR A 26 10.08 -2.60 -3.71
C TYR A 26 8.60 -2.52 -3.30
N ALA A 27 7.98 -3.68 -3.01
CA ALA A 27 6.60 -3.72 -2.53
C ALA A 27 6.43 -3.01 -1.18
N SER A 28 7.37 -3.20 -0.25
CA SER A 28 7.31 -2.58 1.08
C SER A 28 7.37 -1.06 1.01
N VAL A 29 8.30 -0.52 0.22
CA VAL A 29 8.47 0.94 0.06
C VAL A 29 7.23 1.58 -0.55
N LEU A 30 6.64 0.95 -1.58
CA LEU A 30 5.45 1.50 -2.23
C LEU A 30 4.22 1.49 -1.32
N LEU A 31 4.00 0.41 -0.58
CA LEU A 31 2.87 0.31 0.34
C LEU A 31 2.99 1.27 1.52
N ASP A 32 4.20 1.46 2.05
CA ASP A 32 4.48 2.44 3.09
C ASP A 32 4.23 3.88 2.60
N ALA A 33 4.56 4.17 1.33
CA ALA A 33 4.24 5.44 0.68
C ALA A 33 2.74 5.63 0.37
N GLY A 34 1.89 4.65 0.68
CA GLY A 34 0.43 4.72 0.49
C GLY A 34 -0.06 4.30 -0.89
N GLU A 35 0.77 3.64 -1.70
CA GLU A 35 0.37 3.13 -3.01
C GLU A 35 -0.72 2.06 -2.89
N SER A 36 -1.61 2.00 -3.88
CA SER A 36 -2.68 1.02 -3.89
C SER A 36 -2.16 -0.40 -4.20
N VAL A 37 -2.74 -1.40 -3.54
CA VAL A 37 -2.43 -2.83 -3.80
C VAL A 37 -2.67 -3.20 -5.27
N LYS A 38 -3.67 -2.57 -5.91
CA LYS A 38 -3.97 -2.76 -7.33
C LYS A 38 -2.84 -2.26 -8.23
N ALA A 39 -2.33 -1.05 -7.99
CA ALA A 39 -1.21 -0.51 -8.75
C ALA A 39 0.07 -1.33 -8.53
N LEU A 40 0.38 -1.65 -7.27
CA LEU A 40 1.49 -2.55 -6.95
C LEU A 40 1.37 -3.89 -7.69
N SER A 41 0.18 -4.48 -7.74
CA SER A 41 -0.08 -5.72 -8.48
C SER A 41 0.27 -5.59 -9.96
N ALA A 42 -0.10 -4.47 -10.59
CA ALA A 42 0.22 -4.19 -11.98
C ALA A 42 1.74 -4.02 -12.20
N TYR A 43 2.43 -3.26 -11.34
CA TYR A 43 3.89 -3.07 -11.41
C TYR A 43 4.66 -4.37 -11.26
N LEU A 44 4.18 -5.24 -10.39
CA LEU A 44 4.76 -6.56 -10.16
C LEU A 44 4.38 -7.58 -11.24
N GLY A 45 3.44 -7.26 -12.12
CA GLY A 45 2.94 -8.17 -13.16
C GLY A 45 2.13 -9.33 -12.61
N HIS A 46 1.47 -9.16 -11.45
CA HIS A 46 0.57 -10.16 -10.91
C HIS A 46 -0.78 -10.09 -11.62
N ALA A 47 -1.22 -11.21 -12.19
CA ALA A 47 -2.52 -11.33 -12.85
C ALA A 47 -3.70 -11.21 -11.88
N ASP A 48 -3.52 -11.63 -10.63
CA ASP A 48 -4.52 -11.55 -9.56
C ASP A 48 -4.06 -10.53 -8.49
N PRO A 49 -4.72 -9.37 -8.35
CA PRO A 49 -4.48 -8.45 -7.24
C PRO A 49 -4.70 -9.07 -5.86
N GLY A 50 -5.59 -10.07 -5.76
CA GLY A 50 -5.79 -10.84 -4.54
C GLY A 50 -4.53 -11.59 -4.10
N PHE A 51 -3.70 -12.05 -5.04
CA PHE A 51 -2.39 -12.63 -4.73
C PHE A 51 -1.47 -11.59 -4.08
N THR A 52 -1.38 -10.40 -4.67
CA THR A 52 -0.60 -9.27 -4.11
C THR A 52 -1.06 -8.95 -2.69
N LEU A 53 -2.38 -8.84 -2.49
CA LEU A 53 -2.96 -8.56 -1.18
C LEU A 53 -2.56 -9.63 -0.16
N ARG A 54 -2.77 -10.93 -0.47
CA ARG A 54 -2.42 -12.02 0.45
C ARG A 54 -0.95 -12.02 0.85
N VAL A 55 -0.05 -11.69 -0.08
CA VAL A 55 1.40 -11.70 0.18
C VAL A 55 1.84 -10.47 0.97
N TYR A 56 1.30 -9.28 0.69
CA TYR A 56 1.85 -8.02 1.20
C TYR A 56 0.96 -7.28 2.20
N THR A 57 -0.23 -7.80 2.55
CA THR A 57 -1.16 -7.12 3.48
C THR A 57 -0.52 -6.77 4.83
N HIS A 58 0.43 -7.56 5.30
CA HIS A 58 1.15 -7.32 6.56
C HIS A 58 2.05 -6.07 6.55
N LEU A 59 2.30 -5.49 5.37
CA LEU A 59 3.06 -4.25 5.20
C LEU A 59 2.17 -3.02 5.13
N LEU A 60 0.84 -3.20 5.01
CA LEU A 60 -0.08 -2.07 4.94
C LEU A 60 -0.15 -1.40 6.32
N PRO A 61 0.12 -0.09 6.40
CA PRO A 61 -0.05 0.63 7.66
C PRO A 61 -1.52 0.60 8.07
N SER A 62 -1.77 0.53 9.38
CA SER A 62 -3.14 0.67 9.91
C SER A 62 -3.76 1.96 9.37
N SER A 63 -5.01 1.86 8.93
CA SER A 63 -5.75 2.95 8.32
C SER A 63 -6.92 3.42 9.17
N GLU A 64 -7.12 2.85 10.37
CA GLU A 64 -8.30 3.12 11.20
C GLU A 64 -8.54 4.61 11.45
N ASP A 65 -7.52 5.34 11.89
CA ASP A 65 -7.63 6.77 12.16
C ASP A 65 -7.85 7.60 10.89
N ARG A 66 -7.18 7.23 9.79
CA ARG A 66 -7.35 7.88 8.50
C ARG A 66 -8.76 7.69 7.97
N THR A 67 -9.28 6.46 8.06
CA THR A 67 -10.62 6.08 7.65
C THR A 67 -11.67 6.82 8.48
N ARG A 68 -11.49 6.90 9.80
CA ARG A 68 -12.40 7.65 10.67
C ARG A 68 -12.47 9.12 10.27
N ARG A 69 -11.31 9.79 10.17
CA ARG A 69 -11.23 11.20 9.76
C ARG A 69 -11.87 11.46 8.40
N ALA A 70 -11.65 10.57 7.44
CA ALA A 70 -12.23 10.71 6.10
C ALA A 70 -13.76 10.65 6.12
N ILE A 71 -14.34 9.81 6.98
CA ILE A 71 -15.79 9.75 7.19
C ILE A 71 -16.28 11.00 7.94
N ASP A 72 -15.61 11.39 9.03
CA ASP A 72 -15.96 12.59 9.80
C ASP A 72 -15.96 13.85 8.90
N GLU A 73 -14.97 13.99 8.02
CA GLU A 73 -14.88 15.09 7.05
C GLU A 73 -16.00 15.04 6.01
N ALA A 74 -16.35 13.84 5.51
CA ALA A 74 -17.42 13.69 4.52
C ALA A 74 -18.82 14.02 5.06
N PHE A 75 -19.01 13.92 6.39
CA PHE A 75 -20.27 14.22 7.08
C PHE A 75 -20.21 15.48 7.96
N ALA A 76 -19.11 16.24 7.92
CA ALA A 76 -19.06 17.53 8.57
C ALA A 76 -20.02 18.48 7.83
N ASP A 77 -21.18 18.73 8.42
CA ASP A 77 -22.15 19.71 7.93
C ASP A 77 -21.46 21.07 7.73
N ASP A 78 -21.69 21.69 6.57
CA ASP A 78 -21.34 23.09 6.35
C ASP A 78 -22.22 23.96 7.27
N PRO A 79 -21.66 24.64 8.29
CA PRO A 79 -22.46 25.44 9.21
C PRO A 79 -23.16 26.64 8.54
N GLU A 80 -22.90 26.90 7.25
CA GLU A 80 -23.46 28.02 6.49
C GLU A 80 -24.68 27.67 5.60
N THR A 81 -25.18 26.44 5.57
CA THR A 81 -26.46 26.15 4.85
C THR A 81 -27.64 26.19 5.82
N GLY A 82 -28.02 27.40 6.21
CA GLY A 82 -29.27 27.70 6.90
C GLY A 82 -30.49 27.58 5.98
N ASP A 83 -30.76 26.40 5.42
CA ASP A 83 -31.97 26.12 4.64
C ASP A 83 -32.92 25.20 5.41
N GLY A 84 -33.40 25.70 6.56
CA GLY A 84 -34.62 25.18 7.17
C GLY A 84 -35.83 25.83 6.48
N PRO A 85 -36.79 25.08 5.92
CA PRO A 85 -37.98 25.69 5.35
C PRO A 85 -38.78 26.35 6.47
N ALA A 86 -38.92 27.67 6.42
CA ALA A 86 -39.82 28.41 7.29
C ALA A 86 -41.26 28.08 6.90
N THR A 87 -41.85 27.09 7.58
CA THR A 87 -43.31 26.87 7.54
C THR A 87 -43.98 27.92 8.41
N ALA A 88 -44.68 28.84 7.74
CA ALA A 88 -45.60 29.83 8.29
C ALA A 88 -46.91 29.19 8.79
#